data_AF-A0A1X7K1K3-F1
#
_entry.id   AF-A0A1X7K1K3-F1
#
_cell.length_a   1.000
_cell.length_b   1.000
_cell.length_c   1.000
_cell.angle_alpha   90.00
_cell.angle_beta   90.00
_cell.angle_gamma   90.00
#
_symmetry.space_group_name_H-M   'P 1'
#
loop_
_entity.id
_entity.type
_entity.pdbx_description
1 polymer ?
#
loop_
_entity_poly.entity_id
_entity_poly.type
_entity_poly.pdbx_seq_one_letter_code
_entity_poly.pdbx_strand_id
1 'polypeptide(L)'
;MTYKIGDLVRFVDEPIEGHITSFQANNIVGVTDETGFEIPVPQNKITLVHGNMKREDDDLVRTPTPNAPFIERGIFLAIEGEQKEGLAKFFIVNRTSYDILVSLSEISGTKRTGLFAEKIMRKDFVQVYSANFSNLGKWPTFQIQIIKHSKHPHQPTAPIDKEYRVKPLDLVNSKELDEIMDSKVWLFELDKPEENIGLDKLKDHFISHRPSKK
;
A
#
# COMPACT_ATOMS: atom_id res chain seq x y z
N MET A 1 -4.17 -6.03 -24.29
CA MET A 1 -4.69 -7.39 -24.02
C MET A 1 -5.20 -7.42 -22.58
N THR A 2 -6.44 -7.88 -22.35
CA THR A 2 -7.16 -7.68 -21.07
C THR A 2 -6.80 -8.68 -19.96
N TYR A 3 -6.15 -9.80 -20.26
CA TYR A 3 -5.77 -10.82 -19.26
C TYR A 3 -4.31 -11.25 -19.41
N LYS A 4 -3.70 -11.73 -18.33
CA LYS A 4 -2.31 -12.21 -18.24
C LYS A 4 -2.22 -13.52 -17.45
N ILE A 5 -1.18 -14.32 -17.71
CA ILE A 5 -0.85 -15.49 -16.88
C ILE A 5 -0.60 -15.01 -15.45
N GLY A 6 -1.22 -15.67 -14.48
CA GLY A 6 -1.20 -15.34 -13.06
C GLY A 6 -2.40 -14.53 -12.58
N ASP A 7 -3.19 -13.92 -13.48
CA ASP A 7 -4.39 -13.16 -13.10
C ASP A 7 -5.39 -14.08 -12.40
N LEU A 8 -5.89 -13.65 -11.24
CA LEU A 8 -7.03 -14.29 -10.59
C LEU A 8 -8.30 -13.90 -11.34
N VAL A 9 -8.99 -14.90 -11.87
CA VAL A 9 -10.20 -14.73 -12.65
C VAL A 9 -11.34 -15.56 -12.08
N ARG A 10 -12.54 -15.05 -12.25
CA ARG A 10 -13.79 -15.72 -11.91
C ARG A 10 -14.55 -16.04 -13.17
N PHE A 11 -15.18 -17.20 -13.19
CA PHE A 11 -16.02 -17.63 -14.30
C PHE A 11 -17.32 -16.82 -14.26
N VAL A 12 -17.81 -16.38 -15.42
CA VAL A 12 -19.01 -15.54 -15.50
C VAL A 12 -20.27 -16.36 -15.20
N ASP A 13 -20.31 -17.60 -15.67
CA ASP A 13 -21.49 -18.46 -15.56
C ASP A 13 -21.45 -19.39 -14.33
N GLU A 14 -20.29 -19.53 -13.69
CA GLU A 14 -20.05 -20.50 -12.62
C GLU A 14 -19.36 -19.85 -11.41
N PRO A 15 -19.66 -20.27 -10.17
CA PRO A 15 -19.01 -19.75 -8.97
C PRO A 15 -17.61 -20.36 -8.76
N ILE A 16 -16.81 -20.42 -9.81
CA ILE A 16 -15.45 -20.98 -9.82
C ILE A 16 -14.46 -19.84 -10.01
N GLU A 17 -13.36 -19.88 -9.26
CA GLU A 17 -12.23 -18.96 -9.35
C GLU A 17 -10.95 -19.74 -9.59
N GLY A 18 -9.99 -19.11 -10.26
CA GLY A 18 -8.69 -19.71 -10.49
C GLY A 18 -7.73 -18.74 -11.15
N HIS A 19 -6.49 -19.19 -11.31
CA HIS A 19 -5.42 -18.39 -11.93
C HIS A 19 -5.25 -18.78 -13.38
N ILE A 20 -5.06 -17.79 -14.25
CA ILE A 20 -4.69 -18.06 -15.64
C ILE A 20 -3.30 -18.70 -15.67
N THR A 21 -3.18 -19.90 -16.24
CA THR A 21 -1.91 -20.63 -16.36
C THR A 21 -1.46 -20.78 -17.81
N SER A 22 -2.38 -20.72 -18.78
CA SER A 22 -2.04 -20.84 -20.20
C SER A 22 -2.96 -20.01 -21.10
N PHE A 23 -2.44 -19.65 -22.28
CA PHE A 23 -3.24 -19.11 -23.39
C PHE A 23 -3.19 -20.09 -24.56
N GLN A 24 -4.37 -20.44 -25.08
CA GLN A 24 -4.53 -21.40 -26.15
C GLN A 24 -5.08 -20.71 -27.42
N ALA A 25 -5.10 -21.45 -28.54
CA ALA A 25 -5.70 -20.95 -29.77
C ALA A 25 -7.20 -20.65 -29.60
N ASN A 26 -7.75 -19.78 -30.46
CA ASN A 26 -9.18 -19.42 -30.48
C ASN A 26 -9.68 -18.67 -29.23
N ASN A 27 -8.85 -17.85 -28.60
CA ASN A 27 -9.18 -17.07 -27.40
C ASN A 27 -9.64 -17.95 -26.23
N ILE A 28 -9.05 -19.14 -26.10
CA ILE A 28 -9.23 -20.02 -24.94
C ILE A 28 -8.12 -19.75 -23.95
N VAL A 29 -8.47 -19.71 -22.67
CA VAL A 29 -7.57 -19.47 -21.54
C VAL A 29 -7.64 -20.68 -20.61
N GLY A 30 -6.49 -21.21 -20.22
CA GLY A 30 -6.39 -22.23 -19.19
C GLY A 30 -6.44 -21.57 -17.82
N VAL A 31 -7.45 -21.91 -17.03
CA VAL A 31 -7.62 -21.43 -15.65
C VAL A 31 -7.45 -22.59 -14.69
N THR A 32 -6.44 -22.51 -13.83
CA THR A 32 -6.13 -23.54 -12.84
C THR A 32 -6.70 -23.17 -11.48
N ASP A 33 -7.45 -24.08 -10.88
CA ASP A 33 -8.00 -23.93 -9.53
C ASP A 33 -6.98 -24.29 -8.43
N GLU A 34 -7.39 -24.19 -7.16
CA GLU A 34 -6.53 -24.54 -6.01
C GLU A 34 -6.15 -26.02 -5.93
N THR A 35 -6.85 -26.90 -6.64
CA THR A 35 -6.58 -28.34 -6.68
C THR A 35 -5.52 -28.70 -7.73
N GLY A 36 -5.13 -27.74 -8.58
CA GLY A 36 -4.17 -27.92 -9.67
C GLY A 36 -4.82 -28.43 -10.96
N PHE A 37 -6.14 -28.40 -11.08
CA PHE A 37 -6.86 -28.79 -12.30
C PHE A 37 -6.99 -27.61 -13.26
N GLU A 38 -6.54 -27.76 -14.50
CA GLU A 38 -6.62 -26.72 -15.54
C GLU A 38 -7.91 -26.87 -16.37
N ILE A 39 -8.74 -25.83 -16.34
CA ILE A 39 -10.02 -25.76 -17.04
C ILE A 39 -9.87 -24.82 -18.25
N PRO A 40 -10.08 -25.29 -19.48
CA PRO A 40 -10.06 -24.45 -20.67
C PRO A 40 -11.37 -23.67 -20.78
N VAL A 41 -11.28 -22.33 -20.78
CA VAL A 41 -12.44 -21.44 -20.80
C VAL A 41 -12.28 -20.37 -21.88
N PRO A 42 -13.34 -20.03 -22.62
CA PRO A 42 -13.33 -18.88 -23.50
C PRO A 42 -13.02 -17.58 -22.74
N GLN A 43 -12.16 -16.72 -23.29
CA GLN A 43 -11.75 -15.46 -22.65
C GLN A 43 -12.93 -14.52 -22.33
N ASN A 44 -14.05 -14.62 -23.06
CA ASN A 44 -15.27 -13.85 -22.81
C ASN A 44 -16.15 -14.41 -21.68
N LYS A 45 -15.78 -15.56 -21.10
CA LYS A 45 -16.49 -16.23 -20.00
C LYS A 45 -15.74 -16.14 -18.67
N ILE A 46 -14.71 -15.30 -18.61
CA ILE A 46 -13.96 -15.00 -17.39
C ILE A 46 -13.95 -13.50 -17.12
N THR A 47 -14.02 -13.12 -15.85
CA THR A 47 -13.84 -11.74 -15.38
C THR A 47 -12.70 -11.67 -14.40
N LEU A 48 -11.96 -10.56 -14.40
CA LEU A 48 -10.90 -10.35 -13.43
C LEU A 48 -11.51 -10.14 -12.04
N VAL A 49 -10.99 -10.85 -11.05
CA VAL A 49 -11.32 -10.59 -9.64
C VAL A 49 -10.46 -9.41 -9.20
N HIS A 50 -11.05 -8.21 -9.19
CA HIS A 50 -10.35 -6.98 -8.85
C HIS A 50 -10.17 -6.89 -7.33
N GLY A 51 -9.02 -7.32 -6.81
CA GLY A 51 -8.28 -6.45 -5.89
C GLY A 51 -7.64 -5.36 -6.75
N ASN A 52 -7.84 -4.08 -6.44
CA ASN A 52 -7.44 -2.93 -7.29
C ASN A 52 -5.98 -3.03 -7.81
N MET A 53 -5.79 -3.58 -9.01
CA MET A 53 -4.55 -3.51 -9.78
C MET A 53 -4.80 -2.67 -11.03
N LYS A 54 -4.66 -1.34 -10.92
CA LYS A 54 -4.45 -0.49 -12.10
C LYS A 54 -3.19 -0.96 -12.83
N ARG A 55 -3.28 -1.12 -14.14
CA ARG A 55 -2.18 -1.58 -15.00
C ARG A 55 -1.45 -0.38 -15.61
N GLU A 56 -0.18 -0.55 -15.95
CA GLU A 56 0.59 0.46 -16.71
C GLU A 56 -0.07 0.82 -18.05
N ASP A 57 -0.92 -0.05 -18.61
CA ASP A 57 -1.63 0.17 -19.88
C ASP A 57 -2.88 1.07 -19.74
N ASP A 58 -3.39 1.30 -18.52
CA ASP A 58 -4.54 2.20 -18.27
C ASP A 58 -4.13 3.69 -18.39
N ASP A 59 -2.83 3.98 -18.32
CA ASP A 59 -2.26 5.31 -18.51
C ASP A 59 -2.05 5.69 -19.99
N LEU A 60 -2.32 4.79 -20.96
CA LEU A 60 -2.17 5.10 -22.38
C LEU A 60 -3.24 6.09 -22.92
N VAL A 61 -4.19 6.51 -22.10
CA VAL A 61 -5.18 7.56 -22.45
C VAL A 61 -4.94 8.89 -21.71
N ARG A 62 -3.92 8.99 -20.85
CA ARG A 62 -3.52 10.26 -20.25
C ARG A 62 -2.26 10.76 -20.95
N THR A 63 -2.44 11.56 -22.00
CA THR A 63 -1.36 12.40 -22.52
C THR A 63 -0.70 13.12 -21.35
N PRO A 64 0.57 12.87 -21.03
CA PRO A 64 1.24 13.56 -19.95
C PRO A 64 1.29 15.04 -20.34
N THR A 65 0.70 15.91 -19.51
CA THR A 65 0.93 17.35 -19.64
C THR A 65 2.44 17.57 -19.51
N PRO A 66 3.15 18.04 -20.56
CA PRO A 66 4.63 17.97 -20.62
C PRO A 66 5.37 18.73 -19.51
N ASN A 67 4.67 19.52 -18.68
CA ASN A 67 5.24 20.43 -17.69
C ASN A 67 4.71 20.24 -16.26
N ALA A 68 4.09 19.10 -15.92
CA ALA A 68 3.72 18.87 -14.52
C ALA A 68 5.01 18.71 -13.67
N PRO A 69 5.15 19.43 -12.55
CA PRO A 69 6.33 19.29 -11.69
C PRO A 69 6.44 17.85 -11.18
N PHE A 70 7.68 17.35 -11.10
CA PHE A 70 7.94 16.02 -10.53
C PHE A 70 7.72 16.07 -9.01
N ILE A 71 6.72 15.33 -8.52
CA ILE A 71 6.34 15.33 -7.11
C ILE A 71 7.15 14.27 -6.39
N GLU A 72 8.12 14.69 -5.58
CA GLU A 72 9.03 13.77 -4.89
C GLU A 72 8.46 13.18 -3.58
N ARG A 73 7.48 13.86 -2.97
CA ARG A 73 6.91 13.52 -1.65
C ARG A 73 5.40 13.40 -1.65
N GLY A 74 4.87 12.67 -0.67
CA GLY A 74 3.43 12.49 -0.49
C GLY A 74 3.02 11.03 -0.56
N ILE A 75 3.70 10.19 0.22
CA ILE A 75 3.25 8.81 0.47
C ILE A 75 2.58 8.77 1.83
N PHE A 76 1.34 8.33 1.89
CA PHE A 76 0.53 8.37 3.11
C PHE A 76 -0.01 6.99 3.46
N LEU A 77 -0.13 6.73 4.77
CA LEU A 77 -1.09 5.78 5.29
C LEU A 77 -2.41 6.53 5.50
N ALA A 78 -3.46 6.11 4.80
CA ALA A 78 -4.80 6.65 4.95
C ALA A 78 -5.70 5.67 5.70
N ILE A 79 -6.60 6.19 6.53
CA ILE A 79 -7.61 5.38 7.24
C ILE A 79 -8.98 5.94 6.92
N GLU A 80 -9.81 5.09 6.33
CA GLU A 80 -11.23 5.33 6.07
C GLU A 80 -12.10 4.58 7.07
N GLY A 81 -13.32 5.07 7.30
CA GLY A 81 -14.35 4.38 8.08
C GLY A 81 -14.86 5.22 9.25
N GLU A 82 -16.08 4.94 9.68
CA GLU A 82 -16.72 5.64 10.79
C GLU A 82 -16.58 4.82 12.08
N GLN A 83 -16.19 5.46 13.19
CA GLN A 83 -16.02 4.77 14.48
C GLN A 83 -17.32 4.08 14.92
N LYS A 84 -18.49 4.63 14.55
CA LYS A 84 -19.81 4.06 14.83
C LYS A 84 -20.12 2.80 14.01
N GLU A 85 -19.61 2.70 12.78
CA GLU A 85 -19.82 1.55 11.89
C GLU A 85 -18.87 0.39 12.21
N GLY A 86 -17.79 0.67 12.95
CA GLY A 86 -16.92 -0.34 13.52
C GLY A 86 -15.85 -0.86 12.56
N LEU A 87 -15.91 -0.62 11.25
CA LEU A 87 -14.87 -1.05 10.31
C LEU A 87 -13.94 0.11 9.93
N ALA A 88 -12.64 -0.07 10.14
CA ALA A 88 -11.58 0.79 9.64
C ALA A 88 -10.89 0.11 8.45
N LYS A 89 -10.70 0.84 7.36
CA LYS A 89 -9.96 0.40 6.17
C LYS A 89 -8.70 1.22 6.04
N PHE A 90 -7.58 0.55 5.81
CA PHE A 90 -6.26 1.16 5.72
C PHE A 90 -5.82 1.13 4.26
N PHE A 91 -5.30 2.25 3.78
CA PHE A 91 -4.82 2.40 2.42
C PHE A 91 -3.42 2.98 2.43
N ILE A 92 -2.62 2.60 1.43
CA ILE A 92 -1.44 3.36 1.07
C ILE A 92 -1.82 4.25 -0.11
N VAL A 93 -1.61 5.55 0.05
CA VAL A 93 -1.89 6.56 -0.97
C VAL A 93 -0.56 7.10 -1.48
N ASN A 94 -0.34 6.95 -2.79
CA ASN A 94 0.84 7.44 -3.49
C ASN A 94 0.48 8.70 -4.28
N ARG A 95 0.71 9.88 -3.70
CA ARG A 95 0.54 11.17 -4.39
C ARG A 95 1.77 11.60 -5.20
N THR A 96 2.83 10.79 -5.19
CA THR A 96 4.11 11.12 -5.83
C THR A 96 4.09 10.85 -7.33
N SER A 97 5.13 11.32 -8.02
CA SER A 97 5.40 10.96 -9.42
C SER A 97 6.15 9.62 -9.57
N TYR A 98 6.45 8.92 -8.47
CA TYR A 98 7.07 7.61 -8.46
C TYR A 98 6.03 6.49 -8.54
N ASP A 99 6.39 5.38 -9.17
CA ASP A 99 5.78 4.10 -8.84
C ASP A 99 6.49 3.59 -7.57
N ILE A 100 5.76 2.96 -6.65
CA ILE A 100 6.33 2.51 -5.38
C ILE A 100 6.15 1.01 -5.18
N LEU A 101 7.17 0.35 -4.62
CA LEU A 101 7.07 -1.02 -4.13
C LEU A 101 6.87 -0.95 -2.62
N VAL A 102 5.80 -1.57 -2.13
CA VAL A 102 5.42 -1.51 -0.71
C VAL A 102 5.40 -2.90 -0.12
N SER A 103 5.94 -3.05 1.08
CA SER A 103 5.76 -4.21 1.95
C SER A 103 5.21 -3.74 3.30
N LEU A 104 4.14 -4.36 3.75
CA LEU A 104 3.49 -4.14 5.04
C LEU A 104 3.56 -5.44 5.84
N SER A 105 4.09 -5.36 7.06
CA SER A 105 4.14 -6.48 7.99
C SER A 105 3.62 -6.09 9.37
N GLU A 106 2.96 -7.00 10.07
CA GLU A 106 2.69 -6.87 11.50
C GLU A 106 3.96 -7.19 12.31
N ILE A 107 4.19 -6.40 13.36
CA ILE A 107 5.27 -6.57 14.33
C ILE A 107 4.76 -7.32 15.55
N SER A 108 5.35 -8.48 15.82
CA SER A 108 5.14 -9.24 17.05
C SER A 108 6.48 -9.55 17.72
N GLY A 109 6.93 -8.65 18.60
CA GLY A 109 8.26 -8.73 19.22
C GLY A 109 9.36 -8.65 18.16
N THR A 110 10.21 -9.68 18.10
CA THR A 110 11.29 -9.79 17.09
C THR A 110 10.83 -10.37 15.76
N LYS A 111 9.58 -10.85 15.67
CA LYS A 111 9.03 -11.46 14.45
C LYS A 111 8.28 -10.42 13.62
N ARG A 112 8.21 -10.69 12.31
CA ARG A 112 7.43 -9.94 11.34
C ARG A 112 6.54 -10.92 10.56
N THR A 113 5.27 -10.59 10.41
CA THR A 113 4.33 -11.36 9.60
C THR A 113 3.85 -10.48 8.45
N GLY A 114 4.14 -10.87 7.21
CA GLY A 114 3.71 -10.12 6.03
C GLY A 114 2.19 -10.07 5.91
N LEU A 115 1.65 -8.88 5.65
CA LEU A 115 0.21 -8.64 5.45
C LEU A 115 -0.11 -8.21 4.01
N PHE A 116 0.79 -7.45 3.39
CA PHE A 116 0.60 -6.92 2.04
C PHE A 116 1.96 -6.65 1.38
N ALA A 117 2.09 -6.95 0.09
CA ALA A 117 3.32 -6.65 -0.67
C ALA A 117 3.03 -6.46 -2.17
N GLU A 118 2.99 -5.22 -2.66
CA GLU A 118 2.68 -4.93 -4.06
C GLU A 118 3.34 -3.64 -4.58
N LYS A 119 3.26 -3.46 -5.91
CA LYS A 119 3.58 -2.21 -6.59
C LYS A 119 2.33 -1.30 -6.64
N ILE A 120 2.47 -0.06 -6.22
CA ILE A 120 1.43 0.98 -6.33
C ILE A 120 1.90 2.00 -7.36
N MET A 121 1.07 2.24 -8.37
CA MET A 121 1.38 3.19 -9.43
C MET A 121 1.44 4.63 -8.89
N ARG A 122 2.12 5.52 -9.62
CA ARG A 122 2.06 6.96 -9.34
C ARG A 122 0.60 7.45 -9.31
N LYS A 123 0.30 8.39 -8.41
CA LYS A 123 -1.05 8.99 -8.27
C LYS A 123 -2.16 7.94 -8.10
N ASP A 124 -1.90 6.94 -7.25
CA ASP A 124 -2.81 5.83 -7.03
C ASP A 124 -2.86 5.43 -5.55
N PHE A 125 -3.80 4.56 -5.21
CA PHE A 125 -3.96 4.04 -3.85
C PHE A 125 -4.44 2.59 -3.85
N VAL A 126 -4.14 1.87 -2.76
CA VAL A 126 -4.56 0.48 -2.58
C VAL A 126 -4.92 0.23 -1.12
N GLN A 127 -5.95 -0.59 -0.88
CA GLN A 127 -6.27 -1.04 0.48
C GLN A 127 -5.26 -2.10 0.90
N VAL A 128 -4.63 -1.91 2.06
CA VAL A 128 -3.57 -2.80 2.55
C VAL A 128 -3.95 -3.57 3.81
N TYR A 129 -4.97 -3.12 4.53
CA TYR A 129 -5.43 -3.77 5.76
C TYR A 129 -6.84 -3.31 6.16
N SER A 130 -7.49 -4.05 7.04
CA SER A 130 -8.76 -3.67 7.66
C SER A 130 -8.82 -4.12 9.10
N ALA A 131 -9.44 -3.33 9.98
CA ALA A 131 -9.55 -3.63 11.40
C ALA A 131 -10.86 -3.12 11.99
N ASN A 132 -11.24 -3.63 13.17
CA ASN A 132 -12.42 -3.14 13.86
C ASN A 132 -12.06 -1.99 14.84
N PHE A 133 -12.76 -0.86 14.77
CA PHE A 133 -12.60 0.28 15.70
C PHE A 133 -12.84 -0.11 17.17
N SER A 134 -13.69 -1.11 17.45
CA SER A 134 -13.89 -1.64 18.81
C SER A 134 -12.62 -2.22 19.42
N ASN A 135 -11.66 -2.61 18.57
CA ASN A 135 -10.41 -3.25 18.94
C ASN A 135 -9.19 -2.35 18.69
N LEU A 136 -9.37 -1.02 18.65
CA LEU A 136 -8.29 -0.07 18.35
C LEU A 136 -7.03 -0.31 19.21
N GLY A 137 -7.19 -0.59 20.50
CA GLY A 137 -6.05 -0.92 21.38
C GLY A 137 -5.25 -2.17 20.99
N LYS A 138 -5.84 -3.07 20.20
CA LYS A 138 -5.25 -4.30 19.68
C LYS A 138 -4.80 -4.20 18.22
N TRP A 139 -4.93 -3.04 17.58
CA TRP A 139 -4.42 -2.87 16.22
C TRP A 139 -2.91 -3.10 16.20
N PRO A 140 -2.38 -3.78 15.17
CA PRO A 140 -0.98 -4.12 15.08
C PRO A 140 -0.11 -2.86 14.98
N THR A 141 1.14 -3.00 15.43
CA THR A 141 2.20 -2.11 14.95
C THR A 141 2.65 -2.66 13.60
N PHE A 142 2.71 -1.80 12.59
CA PHE A 142 3.17 -2.17 11.27
C PHE A 142 4.66 -1.85 11.11
N GLN A 143 5.38 -2.69 10.39
CA GLN A 143 6.58 -2.30 9.66
C GLN A 143 6.17 -2.02 8.22
N ILE A 144 6.49 -0.81 7.74
CA ILE A 144 6.18 -0.35 6.38
C ILE A 144 7.49 -0.08 5.66
N GLN A 145 7.76 -0.85 4.60
CA GLN A 145 8.92 -0.68 3.76
C GLN A 145 8.51 -0.22 2.37
N ILE A 146 9.14 0.85 1.87
CA ILE A 146 8.78 1.46 0.58
C ILE A 146 10.04 1.77 -0.24
N ILE A 147 10.03 1.36 -1.51
CA ILE A 147 11.06 1.70 -2.49
C ILE A 147 10.42 2.53 -3.60
N LYS A 148 10.98 3.72 -3.87
CA LYS A 148 10.56 4.60 -4.95
C LYS A 148 11.24 4.20 -6.26
N HIS A 149 10.49 4.18 -7.36
CA HIS A 149 10.97 3.83 -8.69
C HIS A 149 10.41 4.78 -9.75
N SER A 150 11.24 5.24 -10.67
CA SER A 150 10.80 6.05 -11.81
C SER A 150 11.67 5.78 -13.04
N LYS A 151 11.04 5.80 -14.22
CA LYS A 151 11.73 5.76 -15.52
C LYS A 151 12.31 7.13 -15.91
N HIS A 152 11.91 8.21 -15.22
CA HIS A 152 12.42 9.57 -15.44
C HIS A 152 13.65 9.84 -14.56
N PRO A 153 14.61 10.68 -14.98
CA PRO A 153 15.72 11.08 -14.14
C PRO A 153 15.24 11.69 -12.81
N HIS A 154 15.77 11.20 -11.70
CA HIS A 154 15.45 11.69 -10.36
C HIS A 154 16.66 11.51 -9.43
N GLN A 155 16.66 12.21 -8.29
CA GLN A 155 17.68 11.98 -7.28
C GLN A 155 17.47 10.62 -6.59
N PRO A 156 18.53 9.86 -6.30
CA PRO A 156 18.41 8.63 -5.52
C PRO A 156 17.79 8.92 -4.15
N THR A 157 16.82 8.10 -3.76
CA THR A 157 16.22 8.14 -2.42
C THR A 157 16.49 6.84 -1.70
N ALA A 158 16.84 6.90 -0.41
CA ALA A 158 16.91 5.71 0.41
C ALA A 158 15.52 5.02 0.50
N PRO A 159 15.47 3.68 0.61
CA PRO A 159 14.24 3.00 1.00
C PRO A 159 13.69 3.57 2.30
N ILE A 160 12.38 3.71 2.38
CA ILE A 160 11.69 4.06 3.63
C ILE A 160 11.50 2.75 4.39
N ASP A 161 11.88 2.71 5.66
CA ASP A 161 11.56 1.64 6.59
C ASP A 161 11.07 2.30 7.88
N LYS A 162 9.76 2.15 8.17
CA LYS A 162 9.13 2.80 9.32
C LYS A 162 8.31 1.81 10.13
N GLU A 163 8.45 1.89 11.44
CA GLU A 163 7.49 1.29 12.37
C GLU A 163 6.36 2.29 12.62
N TYR A 164 5.12 1.90 12.34
CA TYR A 164 3.96 2.77 12.49
C TYR A 164 2.85 2.08 13.26
N ARG A 165 2.35 2.76 14.30
CA ARG A 165 1.20 2.31 15.08
C ARG A 165 0.20 3.45 15.17
N VAL A 166 -1.01 3.20 14.70
CA VAL A 166 -2.13 4.13 14.88
C VAL A 166 -2.54 4.14 16.34
N LYS A 167 -2.47 5.31 16.97
CA LYS A 167 -2.90 5.53 18.34
C LYS A 167 -4.32 6.10 18.35
N PRO A 168 -5.10 5.89 19.42
CA PRO A 168 -6.44 6.46 19.51
C PRO A 168 -6.46 7.99 19.31
N LEU A 169 -5.44 8.68 19.83
CA LEU A 169 -5.31 10.13 19.72
C LEU A 169 -5.17 10.60 18.26
N ASP A 170 -4.56 9.78 17.39
CA ASP A 170 -4.38 10.10 15.98
C ASP A 170 -5.72 10.20 15.23
N LEU A 171 -6.75 9.50 15.74
CA LEU A 171 -8.10 9.44 15.16
C LEU A 171 -9.09 10.43 15.79
N VAL A 172 -8.62 11.27 16.72
CA VAL A 172 -9.41 12.39 17.27
C VAL A 172 -9.42 13.57 16.31
N ASN A 173 -8.37 13.71 15.50
CA ASN A 173 -8.26 14.75 14.49
C ASN A 173 -9.36 14.62 13.44
N SER A 174 -9.74 15.74 12.82
CA SER A 174 -10.72 15.73 11.74
C SER A 174 -10.15 15.02 10.52
N LYS A 175 -11.01 14.25 9.84
CA LYS A 175 -10.69 13.66 8.53
C LYS A 175 -10.53 14.75 7.48
N GLU A 176 -9.65 14.52 6.54
CA GLU A 176 -9.42 15.35 5.37
C GLU A 176 -9.95 14.66 4.12
N LEU A 177 -10.37 15.42 3.10
CA LEU A 177 -10.73 14.87 1.80
C LEU A 177 -9.45 14.55 1.03
N ASP A 178 -9.22 13.28 0.68
CA ASP A 178 -8.11 12.89 -0.19
C ASP A 178 -8.54 12.99 -1.66
N GLU A 179 -7.76 13.72 -2.45
CA GLU A 179 -8.08 13.98 -3.87
C GLU A 179 -7.97 12.75 -4.77
N ILE A 180 -7.17 11.74 -4.40
CA ILE A 180 -6.98 10.53 -5.20
C ILE A 180 -8.06 9.50 -4.85
N MET A 181 -8.40 9.39 -3.58
CA MET A 181 -9.42 8.46 -3.08
C MET A 181 -10.85 8.99 -3.23
N ASP A 182 -11.04 10.30 -3.37
CA ASP A 182 -12.34 10.99 -3.33
C ASP A 182 -13.15 10.63 -2.07
N SER A 183 -12.44 10.47 -0.93
CA SER A 183 -13.06 10.12 0.34
C SER A 183 -12.42 10.80 1.53
N LYS A 184 -13.17 10.90 2.64
CA LYS A 184 -12.71 11.52 3.89
C LYS A 184 -11.92 10.50 4.71
N VAL A 185 -10.65 10.78 4.95
CA VAL A 185 -9.72 9.88 5.62
C VAL A 185 -8.86 10.60 6.65
N TRP A 186 -8.34 9.86 7.63
CA TRP A 186 -7.19 10.30 8.40
C TRP A 186 -5.92 10.01 7.60
N LEU A 187 -5.02 10.98 7.45
CA LEU A 187 -3.80 10.86 6.66
C LEU A 187 -2.55 10.95 7.53
N PHE A 188 -1.61 10.04 7.31
CA PHE A 188 -0.34 9.98 8.02
C PHE A 188 0.81 9.89 7.01
N GLU A 189 1.63 10.94 6.93
CA GLU A 189 2.72 11.03 5.95
C GLU A 189 3.88 10.10 6.32
N LEU A 190 4.15 9.12 5.45
CA LEU A 190 5.17 8.09 5.63
C LEU A 190 6.55 8.54 5.14
N ASP A 191 6.62 9.47 4.20
CA ASP A 191 7.88 9.98 3.65
C ASP A 191 8.29 11.35 4.17
N LYS A 192 7.66 11.79 5.27
CA LYS A 192 8.12 12.94 6.06
C LYS A 192 9.53 12.64 6.62
N PRO A 193 10.51 13.56 6.48
CA PRO A 193 11.80 13.44 7.13
C PRO A 193 11.62 13.36 8.64
N GLU A 194 12.29 12.43 9.29
CA GLU A 194 12.36 12.45 10.74
C GLU A 194 13.16 13.69 11.14
N GLU A 195 12.49 14.64 11.80
CA GLU A 195 13.22 15.71 12.49
C GLU A 195 14.07 15.02 13.54
N ASN A 196 15.39 15.06 13.34
CA ASN A 196 16.32 14.54 14.32
C ASN A 196 16.24 15.49 15.53
N ILE A 197 15.35 15.20 16.47
CA ILE A 197 15.09 16.00 17.67
C ILE A 197 16.27 15.85 18.66
N GLY A 198 17.51 16.04 18.19
CA GLY A 198 18.74 16.17 18.98
C GLY A 198 18.80 15.33 20.27
N LEU A 199 18.33 14.09 20.26
CA LEU A 199 18.35 13.22 21.45
C LEU A 199 19.80 12.96 21.91
N ASP A 200 20.74 13.06 20.98
CA ASP A 200 22.17 13.02 21.25
C ASP A 200 22.65 14.25 22.05
N LYS A 201 22.10 15.45 21.82
CA LYS A 201 22.43 16.65 22.60
C LYS A 201 21.89 16.60 24.04
N LEU A 202 20.80 15.88 24.27
CA LEU A 202 20.28 15.66 25.63
C LEU A 202 21.22 14.76 26.44
N LYS A 203 21.80 13.71 25.84
CA LYS A 203 22.72 12.79 26.54
C LYS A 203 24.00 13.48 27.02
N ASP A 204 24.56 14.39 26.24
CA ASP A 204 25.78 15.11 26.62
C ASP A 204 25.57 16.08 27.79
N HIS A 205 24.36 16.64 27.96
CA HIS A 205 24.04 17.52 29.08
C HIS A 205 23.83 16.78 30.41
N PHE A 206 23.39 15.51 30.40
CA PHE A 206 23.15 14.74 31.64
C PHE A 206 24.41 14.08 32.21
N ILE A 207 25.49 13.92 31.43
CA ILE A 207 26.73 13.25 31.88
C ILE A 207 27.69 14.21 32.59
N SER A 208 27.55 15.53 32.40
CA SER A 208 28.48 16.54 32.95
C SER A 208 28.34 16.83 34.46
N HIS A 209 27.32 16.29 35.14
CA HIS A 209 27.02 16.62 36.55
C HIS A 209 27.23 15.48 37.54
N ARG A 210 28.01 14.43 37.21
CA ARG A 210 28.41 13.44 38.22
C ARG A 210 29.60 13.99 39.03
N PRO A 211 29.45 14.33 40.33
CA PRO A 211 30.58 14.72 41.14
C PRO A 211 31.49 13.50 41.33
N SER A 212 32.79 13.67 41.06
CA SER A 212 33.79 12.66 41.37
C SER A 212 33.86 12.48 42.89
N LYS A 213 33.48 11.30 43.38
CA LYS A 213 33.81 10.90 44.76
C LYS A 213 35.33 10.74 44.84
N LYS A 214 35.99 11.64 45.54
CA LYS A 214 37.27 11.39 46.20
C LYS A 214 37.03 10.74 47.54
#